data_AF-A0A4U1JTS1-F1
#
_entry.id   AF-A0A4U1JTS1-F1
#
_cell.length_a   1.000
_cell.length_b   1.000
_cell.length_c   1.000
_cell.angle_alpha   90.00
_cell.angle_beta   90.00
_cell.angle_gamma   90.00
#
_symmetry.space_group_name_H-M   'P 1'
#
loop_
_entity.id
_entity.type
_entity.pdbx_description
1 polymer ?
#
loop_
_entity_poly.entity_id
_entity_poly.type
_entity_poly.pdbx_seq_one_letter_code
_entity_poly.pdbx_strand_id
1 'polypeptide(L)' 'MRAPKNGDVSFWFADMGGVPPCRAPLPGDIDVDVCIVGAGFTGLWTAYYLKQAQPGLSIAVVEKDFA' A
#
# COMPACT_ATOMS: atom_id res chain seq x y z
N MET A 1 -19.15 4.51 25.31
CA MET A 1 -18.13 4.07 24.33
C MET A 1 -17.02 5.10 24.35
N ARG A 2 -15.76 4.69 24.58
CA ARG A 2 -14.63 5.61 24.67
C ARG A 2 -14.34 6.15 23.26
N ALA A 3 -14.26 7.47 23.08
CA ALA A 3 -13.88 8.04 21.79
C ALA A 3 -12.44 7.61 21.44
N PRO A 4 -12.15 7.30 20.17
CA PRO A 4 -10.78 6.97 19.75
C PRO A 4 -9.85 8.13 20.08
N LYS A 5 -8.66 7.83 20.62
CA LYS A 5 -7.67 8.85 20.95
C LYS A 5 -7.00 9.30 19.65
N ASN A 6 -6.88 10.61 19.44
CA ASN A 6 -6.08 11.11 18.31
C ASN A 6 -4.65 10.55 18.42
N GLY A 7 -4.21 9.85 17.37
CA GLY A 7 -2.91 9.16 17.31
C GLY A 7 -2.97 7.64 17.47
N ASP A 8 -4.14 7.05 17.75
CA ASP A 8 -4.35 5.59 17.61
C ASP A 8 -4.43 5.17 16.12
N VAL A 9 -4.58 3.87 15.89
CA VAL A 9 -4.81 3.26 14.57
C VAL A 9 -5.85 4.06 13.77
N SER A 10 -5.56 4.33 12.50
CA SER A 10 -6.39 5.18 11.64
C SER A 10 -7.85 4.70 11.63
N PHE A 11 -8.79 5.64 11.44
CA PHE A 11 -10.23 5.35 11.40
C PHE A 11 -10.57 4.11 10.56
N TRP A 12 -9.96 4.00 9.38
CA TRP A 12 -10.18 2.90 8.43
C TRP A 12 -9.72 1.55 8.96
N PHE A 13 -8.57 1.49 9.62
CA PHE A 13 -8.10 0.26 10.24
C PHE A 13 -8.96 -0.12 11.44
N ALA A 14 -9.39 0.85 12.25
CA ALA A 14 -10.29 0.57 13.37
C ALA A 14 -11.63 -0.02 12.90
N ASP A 15 -12.20 0.52 11.82
CA ASP A 15 -13.43 0.03 11.20
C ASP A 15 -13.28 -1.39 10.63
N MET A 16 -12.10 -1.72 10.09
CA MET A 16 -11.75 -3.07 9.62
C MET A 16 -11.43 -4.07 10.75
N GLY A 17 -11.54 -3.68 12.02
CA GLY A 17 -11.24 -4.54 13.17
C GLY A 17 -9.77 -4.56 13.60
N GLY A 18 -8.96 -3.61 13.13
CA GLY A 18 -7.56 -3.42 13.50
C GLY A 18 -6.61 -3.33 12.31
N VAL A 19 -5.31 -3.37 12.60
CA VAL A 19 -4.28 -3.43 11.55
C VAL A 19 -4.30 -4.83 10.93
N PRO A 20 -4.38 -4.96 9.59
CA PRO A 20 -4.33 -6.25 8.93
C PRO A 20 -2.96 -6.93 9.13
N PRO A 21 -2.88 -8.25 9.04
CA PRO A 21 -1.60 -8.95 9.06
C PRO A 21 -0.74 -8.51 7.88
N CYS A 22 0.58 -8.43 8.08
CA CYS A 22 1.52 -8.19 6.99
C CYS A 22 1.34 -9.25 5.90
N ARG A 23 1.35 -8.82 4.64
CA ARG A 23 1.41 -9.74 3.50
C ARG A 23 2.74 -10.48 3.51
N ALA A 24 2.77 -11.62 2.82
CA ALA A 24 4.03 -12.32 2.58
C ALA A 24 5.03 -11.36 1.92
N PRO A 25 6.33 -11.44 2.29
CA PRO A 25 7.35 -10.66 1.61
C PRO A 25 7.44 -11.07 0.15
N LEU A 26 8.11 -10.24 -0.64
CA LEU A 26 8.46 -10.58 -2.00
C LEU A 26 9.22 -11.92 -2.00
N PRO A 27 8.88 -12.89 -2.88
CA PRO A 27 9.48 -14.22 -2.85
C PRO A 27 10.95 -14.25 -3.25
N GLY A 28 11.48 -13.14 -3.75
CA GLY A 28 12.84 -12.94 -4.20
C GLY A 28 12.90 -11.68 -5.06
N ASP A 29 14.00 -11.51 -5.79
CA ASP A 29 14.13 -10.40 -6.73
C ASP A 29 13.15 -10.57 -7.90
N ILE A 30 12.58 -9.46 -8.37
CA ILE A 30 11.73 -9.41 -9.57
C ILE A 30 12.16 -8.24 -10.45
N ASP A 31 12.00 -8.42 -11.76
CA ASP A 31 12.15 -7.35 -12.74
C ASP A 31 10.78 -6.77 -13.08
N VAL A 32 10.68 -5.45 -13.02
CA VAL A 32 9.49 -4.68 -13.39
C VAL A 32 9.89 -3.40 -14.10
N ASP A 33 8.98 -2.83 -14.87
CA ASP A 33 9.23 -1.56 -15.55
C ASP A 33 9.33 -0.40 -14.56
N VAL A 34 8.52 -0.44 -13.48
CA VAL A 34 8.53 0.57 -12.42
C VAL A 34 8.40 -0.07 -11.03
N CYS A 35 9.33 0.26 -10.13
CA CYS A 35 9.23 -0.04 -8.70
C CYS A 35 8.87 1.24 -7.92
N ILE A 36 7.80 1.19 -7.14
CA ILE A 36 7.31 2.27 -6.28
C ILE A 36 7.52 1.87 -4.82
N VAL A 37 8.28 2.68 -4.08
CA VAL A 37 8.52 2.48 -2.65
C VAL A 37 7.53 3.34 -1.86
N GLY A 38 6.67 2.69 -1.09
CA GLY A 38 5.60 3.28 -0.29
C GLY A 38 4.22 3.03 -0.89
N ALA A 39 3.37 2.29 -0.18
CA ALA A 39 2.00 1.96 -0.62
C ALA A 39 0.93 2.91 -0.05
N GLY A 40 1.33 4.13 0.32
CA GLY A 40 0.40 5.20 0.67
C GLY A 40 -0.30 5.80 -0.55
N PHE A 41 -1.14 6.81 -0.31
CA PHE A 41 -1.92 7.46 -1.38
C PHE A 41 -1.06 7.93 -2.56
N THR A 42 0.07 8.58 -2.30
CA THR A 42 0.96 9.06 -3.35
C THR A 42 1.47 7.92 -4.24
N GLY A 43 1.90 6.80 -3.64
CA GLY A 43 2.40 5.64 -4.39
C GLY A 43 1.31 4.95 -5.20
N LEU A 44 0.13 4.73 -4.59
CA LEU A 44 -1.00 4.08 -5.25
C LEU A 44 -1.58 4.95 -6.39
N TRP A 45 -1.71 6.26 -6.19
CA TRP A 45 -2.13 7.16 -7.26
C TRP A 45 -1.10 7.24 -8.39
N THR A 46 0.19 7.19 -8.06
CA THR A 46 1.25 7.11 -9.08
C THR A 46 1.08 5.84 -9.91
N ALA A 47 0.92 4.67 -9.28
CA ALA A 47 0.68 3.41 -9.97
C ALA A 47 -0.58 3.47 -10.86
N TYR A 48 -1.67 4.05 -10.34
CA TYR A 48 -2.92 4.23 -11.08
C TYR A 48 -2.73 5.06 -12.35
N TYR A 49 -2.12 6.24 -12.23
CA TYR A 49 -1.92 7.12 -13.39
C TYR A 49 -0.92 6.55 -14.40
N LEU A 50 0.12 5.83 -13.94
CA LEU A 50 1.02 5.09 -14.83
C LEU A 50 0.27 4.02 -15.63
N LYS A 51 -0.61 3.24 -14.97
CA LYS A 51 -1.44 2.24 -15.67
C LYS A 51 -2.46 2.87 -16.62
N GLN A 52 -2.99 4.06 -16.32
CA GLN A 52 -3.84 4.77 -17.26
C GLN A 52 -3.06 5.23 -18.50
N ALA A 53 -1.88 5.82 -18.31
CA ALA A 53 -1.06 6.32 -19.40
C ALA A 53 -0.46 5.18 -20.25
N GLN A 54 -0.07 4.08 -19.61
CA GLN A 54 0.54 2.93 -20.26
C GLN A 54 0.11 1.62 -19.56
N PRO A 55 -1.01 1.00 -19.99
CA PRO A 55 -1.57 -0.19 -19.35
C PRO A 55 -0.64 -1.41 -19.33
N GLY A 56 0.32 -1.47 -20.27
CA GLY A 56 1.28 -2.55 -20.39
C GLY A 56 2.37 -2.59 -19.32
N LEU A 57 2.59 -1.51 -18.56
CA LEU A 57 3.66 -1.44 -17.56
C LEU A 57 3.47 -2.49 -16.46
N SER A 58 4.49 -3.29 -16.20
CA SER A 58 4.62 -4.06 -14.97
C SER A 58 5.06 -3.12 -13.84
N ILE A 59 4.28 -3.06 -12.75
CA ILE A 59 4.53 -2.14 -11.64
C ILE A 59 4.54 -2.94 -10.34
N ALA A 60 5.63 -2.83 -9.58
CA ALA A 60 5.70 -3.32 -8.21
C ALA A 60 5.53 -2.14 -7.24
N VAL A 61 4.68 -2.31 -6.22
CA VAL A 61 4.56 -1.37 -5.10
C VAL A 61 4.98 -2.09 -3.83
N VAL A 62 5.99 -1.58 -3.14
CA VAL A 62 6.55 -2.18 -1.93
C VAL A 62 6.33 -1.28 -0.72
N GLU A 63 5.95 -1.87 0.40
CA GLU A 63 5.72 -1.17 1.67
C GLU A 63 6.45 -1.90 2.79
N LYS A 64 6.96 -1.15 3.76
CA LYS A 64 7.71 -1.66 4.90
C LYS A 64 6.80 -2.27 5.95
N ASP A 65 5.66 -1.62 6.22
CA ASP A 65 4.84 -1.93 7.38
C ASP A 65 3.65 -2.85 7.02
N PHE A 66 2.55 -2.26 6.53
CA PHE A 66 1.32 -2.98 6.21
C PHE A 66 0.59 -2.30 5.05
N ALA A 67 0.42 -3.02 3.94
CA ALA A 67 -0.35 -2.59 2.77
C ALA A 67 -0.87 -3.76 1.97
#